data_AF-D6PJG9-F1
#
_entry.id   AF-D6PJG9-F1
#
_cell.length_a   1.000
_cell.length_b   1.000
_cell.length_c   1.000
_cell.angle_alpha   90.00
_cell.angle_beta   90.00
_cell.angle_gamma   90.00
#
_symmetry.space_group_name_H-M   'P 1'
#
loop_
_entity.id
_entity.type
_entity.pdbx_description
1 polymer ?
#
loop_
_entity_poly.entity_id
_entity_poly.type
_entity_poly.pdbx_seq_one_letter_code
_entity_poly.pdbx_strand_id
1 'polypeptide(L)'
;MYHPDINKTFREVDNEVDAEADLDIFELEIDALNAAAEMSVDDMEAIMRAEIGSKVSKMKSKELRRDTLIFARENPALFLELTKDENVNLRNLGIKAVENGILILSEDNRTFMAGKEKENYLKFLLTNTHILL
;
A
#
# COMPACT_ATOMS: atom_id res chain seq x y z
N MET A 1 20.21 -0.71 -44.96
CA MET A 1 20.69 0.58 -44.41
C MET A 1 19.58 1.10 -43.53
N TYR A 2 19.86 1.35 -42.26
CA TYR A 2 18.91 1.90 -41.30
C TYR A 2 18.72 3.40 -41.51
N HIS A 3 17.52 3.92 -41.23
CA HIS A 3 17.26 5.35 -41.28
C HIS A 3 18.00 6.04 -40.11
N PRO A 4 18.73 7.16 -40.33
CA PRO A 4 19.53 7.82 -39.29
C PRO A 4 18.72 8.43 -38.12
N ASP A 5 17.39 8.47 -38.27
CA ASP A 5 16.45 8.94 -37.25
C ASP A 5 15.72 7.81 -36.49
N ILE A 6 16.09 6.56 -36.76
CA ILE A 6 15.60 5.41 -35.98
C ILE A 6 15.96 5.59 -34.50
N ASN A 7 15.00 5.33 -33.61
CA ASN A 7 15.05 5.56 -32.16
C ASN A 7 15.15 7.04 -31.69
N LYS A 8 15.06 8.02 -32.61
CA LYS A 8 14.94 9.45 -32.26
C LYS A 8 13.52 9.97 -32.44
N THR A 9 12.87 9.60 -33.54
CA THR A 9 11.50 10.05 -33.88
C THR A 9 10.52 8.89 -34.11
N PHE A 10 11.03 7.71 -34.47
CA PHE A 10 10.27 6.48 -34.62
C PHE A 10 11.17 5.27 -34.37
N ARG A 11 10.59 4.16 -33.91
CA ARG A 11 11.26 2.86 -33.88
C ARG A 11 10.69 1.97 -34.98
N GLU A 12 11.48 1.03 -35.47
CA GLU A 12 10.94 -0.05 -36.30
C GLU A 12 10.05 -0.93 -35.43
N VAL A 13 8.88 -1.31 -35.95
CA VAL A 13 7.94 -2.20 -35.25
C VAL A 13 8.55 -3.60 -35.26
N ASP A 14 8.77 -4.13 -34.06
CA ASP A 14 9.19 -5.50 -33.85
C ASP A 14 8.06 -6.22 -33.12
N ASN A 15 7.24 -6.94 -33.88
CA ASN A 15 6.06 -7.60 -33.35
C ASN A 15 6.41 -8.74 -32.38
N GLU A 16 7.61 -9.33 -32.49
CA GLU A 16 8.04 -10.40 -31.59
C GLU A 16 8.41 -9.81 -30.23
N VAL A 17 9.21 -8.75 -30.22
CA VAL A 17 9.60 -8.04 -28.98
C VAL A 17 8.40 -7.38 -28.30
N ASP A 18 7.50 -6.77 -29.06
CA ASP A 18 6.30 -6.14 -28.50
C ASP A 18 5.35 -7.19 -27.90
N ALA A 19 5.19 -8.35 -28.54
CA ALA A 19 4.37 -9.44 -28.01
C ALA A 19 4.97 -10.06 -26.74
N GLU A 20 6.30 -10.19 -26.63
CA GLU A 20 6.97 -10.66 -25.42
C GLU A 20 6.75 -9.70 -24.25
N ALA A 21 6.92 -8.39 -24.47
CA ALA A 21 6.67 -7.38 -23.45
C ALA A 21 5.19 -7.33 -23.00
N ASP A 22 4.25 -7.45 -23.94
CA ASP A 22 2.82 -7.55 -23.62
C ASP A 22 2.52 -8.80 -22.80
N LEU A 23 3.14 -9.94 -23.14
CA LEU A 23 2.96 -11.19 -22.41
C LEU A 23 3.47 -11.08 -20.97
N ASP A 24 4.64 -10.50 -20.76
CA ASP A 24 5.20 -10.26 -19.42
C ASP A 24 4.25 -9.44 -18.54
N ILE A 25 3.61 -8.40 -19.13
CA ILE A 25 2.60 -7.59 -18.42
C ILE A 25 1.39 -8.44 -18.06
N PHE A 26 0.88 -9.24 -19.01
CA PHE A 26 -0.28 -10.11 -18.75
C PHE A 26 0.00 -11.17 -17.69
N GLU A 27 1.17 -11.79 -17.69
CA GLU A 27 1.57 -12.75 -16.66
C GLU A 27 1.59 -12.08 -15.28
N LEU A 28 2.14 -10.86 -15.19
CA LEU A 28 2.17 -10.10 -13.94
C LEU A 28 0.77 -9.72 -13.45
N GLU A 29 -0.13 -9.29 -14.35
CA GLU A 29 -1.54 -9.02 -14.02
C GLU A 29 -2.26 -10.27 -13.52
N ILE A 30 -2.04 -11.42 -14.16
CA ILE A 30 -2.63 -12.70 -13.77
C ILE A 30 -2.17 -13.09 -12.38
N ASP A 31 -0.87 -13.01 -12.10
CA ASP A 31 -0.30 -13.32 -10.79
C ASP A 31 -0.88 -12.42 -9.69
N ALA A 32 -0.96 -11.11 -9.95
CA ALA A 32 -1.54 -10.15 -9.02
C ALA A 32 -3.02 -10.43 -8.75
N LEU A 33 -3.81 -10.72 -9.80
CA LEU A 33 -5.23 -11.02 -9.68
C LEU A 33 -5.48 -12.34 -8.94
N ASN A 34 -4.67 -13.37 -9.18
CA ASN A 34 -4.75 -14.64 -8.46
C ASN A 34 -4.46 -14.43 -6.98
N ALA A 35 -3.38 -13.71 -6.65
CA ALA A 35 -3.04 -13.37 -5.27
C ALA A 35 -4.18 -12.58 -4.59
N ALA A 36 -4.74 -11.59 -5.27
CA ALA A 36 -5.87 -10.81 -4.76
C ALA A 36 -7.14 -11.66 -4.56
N ALA A 37 -7.42 -12.61 -5.44
CA ALA A 37 -8.61 -13.45 -5.37
C ALA A 37 -8.59 -14.42 -4.18
N GLU A 38 -7.41 -14.91 -3.79
CA GLU A 38 -7.23 -15.85 -2.68
C GLU A 38 -7.07 -15.15 -1.31
N MET A 39 -6.86 -13.83 -1.32
CA MET A 39 -6.55 -13.05 -0.13
C MET A 39 -7.74 -12.87 0.83
N SER A 40 -7.45 -12.83 2.14
CA SER A 40 -8.47 -12.58 3.16
C SER A 40 -8.92 -11.10 3.16
N VAL A 41 -10.10 -10.82 3.73
CA VAL A 41 -10.61 -9.42 3.82
C VAL A 41 -9.70 -8.55 4.69
N ASP A 42 -9.09 -9.12 5.72
CA ASP A 42 -8.19 -8.37 6.62
C ASP A 42 -6.88 -8.00 5.92
N ASP A 43 -6.34 -8.90 5.10
CA ASP A 43 -5.13 -8.64 4.30
C ASP A 43 -5.43 -7.64 3.17
N MET A 44 -6.60 -7.76 2.53
CA MET A 44 -7.11 -6.74 1.60
C MET A 44 -7.18 -5.36 2.26
N GLU A 45 -7.68 -5.29 3.49
CA GLU A 45 -7.73 -4.04 4.23
C GLU A 45 -6.33 -3.50 4.51
N ALA A 46 -5.37 -4.35 4.86
CA ALA A 46 -3.99 -3.96 5.11
C ALA A 46 -3.33 -3.35 3.87
N ILE A 47 -3.42 -4.04 2.72
CA ILE A 47 -2.85 -3.57 1.46
C ILE A 47 -3.56 -2.29 1.00
N MET A 48 -4.90 -2.29 0.98
CA MET A 48 -5.65 -1.11 0.53
C MET A 48 -5.48 0.08 1.47
N ARG A 49 -5.11 -0.12 2.74
CA ARG A 49 -4.73 0.99 3.63
C ARG A 49 -3.46 1.70 3.17
N ALA A 50 -2.54 1.02 2.49
CA ALA A 50 -1.36 1.65 1.90
C ALA A 50 -1.73 2.55 0.70
N GLU A 51 -2.74 2.14 -0.08
CA GLU A 51 -3.18 2.85 -1.30
C GLU A 51 -4.18 4.00 -1.00
N ILE A 52 -5.26 3.70 -0.26
CA ILE A 52 -6.37 4.64 -0.01
C ILE A 52 -6.47 5.12 1.45
N GLY A 53 -5.49 4.74 2.29
CA GLY A 53 -5.39 5.21 3.66
C GLY A 53 -6.56 4.78 4.55
N SER A 54 -6.93 5.63 5.50
CA SER A 54 -8.01 5.39 6.47
C SER A 54 -9.40 5.30 5.86
N LYS A 55 -9.59 5.62 4.57
CA LYS A 55 -10.87 5.41 3.89
C LYS A 55 -11.27 3.93 3.90
N VAL A 56 -10.30 3.03 3.91
CA VAL A 56 -10.51 1.58 3.87
C VAL A 56 -11.40 1.08 5.01
N SER A 57 -11.31 1.66 6.21
CA SER A 57 -12.08 1.21 7.39
C SER A 57 -13.57 1.54 7.31
N LYS A 58 -14.00 2.33 6.31
CA LYS A 58 -15.41 2.67 6.06
C LYS A 58 -16.03 1.88 4.92
N MET A 59 -15.25 1.06 4.22
CA MET A 59 -15.71 0.33 3.03
C MET A 59 -16.44 -0.95 3.42
N LYS A 60 -17.46 -1.31 2.64
CA LYS A 60 -18.09 -2.62 2.77
C LYS A 60 -17.19 -3.69 2.16
N SER A 61 -17.24 -4.92 2.69
CA SER A 61 -16.38 -6.02 2.21
C SER A 61 -16.50 -6.29 0.70
N LYS A 62 -17.68 -6.07 0.10
CA LYS A 62 -17.87 -6.19 -1.36
C LYS A 62 -17.16 -5.09 -2.15
N GLU A 63 -17.16 -3.87 -1.63
CA GLU A 63 -16.47 -2.72 -2.23
C GLU A 63 -14.96 -2.91 -2.10
N LEU A 64 -14.49 -3.35 -0.92
CA LEU A 64 -13.08 -3.61 -0.67
C LEU A 64 -12.52 -4.70 -1.60
N ARG A 65 -13.23 -5.84 -1.74
CA ARG A 65 -12.82 -6.91 -2.69
C ARG A 65 -12.75 -6.40 -4.12
N ARG A 66 -13.77 -5.67 -4.57
CA ARG A 66 -13.80 -5.10 -5.92
C ARG A 66 -12.61 -4.16 -6.13
N ASP A 67 -12.38 -3.24 -5.22
CA ASP A 67 -11.35 -2.22 -5.36
C ASP A 67 -9.94 -2.82 -5.25
N THR A 68 -9.76 -3.87 -4.45
CA THR A 68 -8.51 -4.66 -4.40
C THR A 68 -8.22 -5.33 -5.74
N LEU A 69 -9.22 -5.97 -6.36
CA LEU A 69 -9.05 -6.60 -7.68
C LEU A 69 -8.73 -5.57 -8.77
N ILE A 70 -9.34 -4.38 -8.70
CA ILE A 70 -9.01 -3.27 -9.60
C ILE A 70 -7.56 -2.84 -9.37
N PHE A 71 -7.15 -2.63 -8.12
CA PHE A 71 -5.78 -2.23 -7.80
C PHE A 71 -4.74 -3.26 -8.27
N ALA A 72 -4.99 -4.55 -8.05
CA ALA A 72 -4.14 -5.64 -8.51
C ALA A 72 -3.99 -5.67 -10.04
N ARG A 73 -5.04 -5.36 -10.79
CA ARG A 73 -4.98 -5.28 -12.25
C ARG A 73 -4.26 -4.02 -12.75
N GLU A 74 -4.58 -2.85 -12.19
CA GLU A 74 -4.05 -1.58 -12.70
C GLU A 74 -2.57 -1.37 -12.31
N ASN A 75 -2.14 -1.92 -11.17
CA ASN A 75 -0.78 -1.76 -10.65
C ASN A 75 -0.22 -3.11 -10.11
N PRO A 76 -0.05 -4.13 -10.97
CA PRO A 76 0.23 -5.50 -10.52
C PRO A 76 1.59 -5.65 -9.84
N ALA A 77 2.62 -4.95 -10.33
CA ALA A 77 3.95 -4.93 -9.71
C ALA A 77 3.91 -4.43 -8.26
N LEU A 78 3.29 -3.26 -8.05
CA LEU A 78 3.18 -2.63 -6.73
C LEU A 78 2.28 -3.47 -5.81
N PHE A 79 1.18 -4.00 -6.32
CA PHE A 79 0.31 -4.88 -5.55
C PHE A 79 1.09 -6.09 -5.02
N LEU A 80 1.81 -6.80 -5.89
CA LEU A 80 2.61 -7.96 -5.50
C LEU A 80 3.75 -7.60 -4.54
N GLU A 81 4.37 -6.42 -4.67
CA GLU A 81 5.33 -5.92 -3.69
C GLU A 81 4.70 -5.76 -2.30
N LEU A 82 3.53 -5.10 -2.23
CA LEU A 82 2.82 -4.88 -0.97
C LEU A 82 2.33 -6.19 -0.32
N THR A 83 1.97 -7.21 -1.12
CA THR A 83 1.59 -8.53 -0.57
C THR A 83 2.76 -9.23 0.15
N LYS A 84 4.00 -8.88 -0.20
CA LYS A 84 5.22 -9.49 0.35
C LYS A 84 5.81 -8.69 1.52
N ASP A 85 5.34 -7.46 1.75
CA ASP A 85 5.85 -6.60 2.82
C ASP A 85 5.17 -6.90 4.17
N GLU A 86 5.89 -7.56 5.07
CA GLU A 86 5.42 -7.85 6.43
C GLU A 86 5.05 -6.58 7.23
N ASN A 87 5.65 -5.43 6.91
CA ASN A 87 5.36 -4.17 7.60
C ASN A 87 3.96 -3.64 7.31
N VAL A 88 3.38 -3.96 6.15
CA VAL A 88 2.01 -3.56 5.78
C VAL A 88 1.01 -4.15 6.78
N ASN A 89 1.15 -5.45 7.06
CA ASN A 89 0.28 -6.16 8.00
C ASN A 89 0.49 -5.68 9.45
N LEU A 90 1.74 -5.54 9.89
CA LEU A 90 2.06 -5.07 11.24
C LEU A 90 1.53 -3.65 11.49
N ARG A 91 1.67 -2.76 10.51
CA ARG A 91 1.18 -1.39 10.61
C ARG A 91 -0.34 -1.32 10.59
N ASN A 92 -1.00 -2.15 9.77
CA ASN A 92 -2.46 -2.22 9.79
C ASN A 92 -2.99 -2.67 11.15
N LEU A 93 -2.37 -3.70 11.75
CA LEU A 93 -2.71 -4.16 13.10
C LEU A 93 -2.54 -3.03 14.14
N GLY A 94 -1.42 -2.31 14.09
CA GLY A 94 -1.17 -1.17 14.98
C GLY A 94 -2.22 -0.06 14.83
N ILE A 95 -2.57 0.32 13.60
CA ILE A 95 -3.60 1.34 13.35
C ILE A 95 -4.98 0.84 13.81
N LYS A 96 -5.35 -0.42 13.57
CA LYS A 96 -6.60 -1.01 14.10
C LYS A 96 -6.64 -0.97 15.63
N ALA A 97 -5.52 -1.25 16.29
CA ALA A 97 -5.41 -1.14 17.75
C ALA A 97 -5.57 0.30 18.24
N VAL A 98 -5.13 1.30 17.46
CA VAL A 98 -5.36 2.73 17.76
C VAL A 98 -6.82 3.11 17.58
N GLU A 99 -7.45 2.67 16.48
CA GLU A 99 -8.89 2.88 16.21
C GLU A 99 -9.78 2.28 17.31
N ASN A 100 -9.36 1.14 17.88
CA ASN A 100 -10.03 0.48 19.00
C ASN A 100 -9.65 1.05 20.39
N GLY A 101 -8.79 2.07 20.46
CA GLY A 101 -8.39 2.73 21.70
C GLY A 101 -7.42 1.92 22.58
N ILE A 102 -6.79 0.88 22.04
CA ILE A 102 -5.80 0.03 22.74
C ILE A 102 -4.42 0.70 22.73
N LEU A 103 -4.03 1.21 21.56
CA LEU A 103 -2.77 1.91 21.34
C LEU A 103 -3.01 3.38 21.01
N ILE A 104 -1.95 4.17 21.08
CA ILE A 104 -1.91 5.58 20.67
C ILE A 104 -0.83 5.70 19.61
N LEU A 105 -1.13 6.43 18.56
CA LEU A 105 -0.18 6.77 17.51
C LEU A 105 0.34 8.19 17.76
N SER A 106 1.66 8.37 17.69
CA SER A 106 2.28 9.70 17.76
C SER A 106 1.79 10.63 16.65
N GLU A 107 1.91 11.94 16.86
CA GLU A 107 1.47 12.96 15.87
C GLU A 107 2.14 12.82 14.51
N ASP A 108 3.36 12.27 14.47
CA ASP A 108 4.11 12.00 13.24
C ASP A 108 3.76 10.64 12.58
N ASN A 109 2.78 9.90 13.12
CA ASN A 109 2.32 8.59 12.63
C ASN A 109 3.39 7.48 12.55
N ARG A 110 4.43 7.56 13.39
CA ARG A 110 5.58 6.62 13.37
C ARG A 110 5.70 5.76 14.60
N THR A 111 5.22 6.21 15.76
CA THR A 111 5.45 5.55 17.04
C THR A 111 4.13 5.12 17.66
N PHE A 112 3.99 3.82 17.91
CA PHE A 112 2.87 3.26 18.67
C PHE A 112 3.22 3.24 20.16
N MET A 113 2.30 3.70 21.01
CA MET A 113 2.44 3.77 22.46
C MET A 113 1.26 3.08 23.16
N ALA A 114 1.50 2.47 24.31
CA ALA A 114 0.44 1.90 25.12
C ALA A 114 -0.28 3.00 25.95
N GLY A 115 -1.58 2.82 26.22
CA GLY A 115 -2.38 3.81 26.96
C GLY A 115 -1.85 4.22 28.34
N LYS A 116 -1.08 3.34 29.03
CA LYS A 116 -0.41 3.67 30.30
C LYS A 116 0.74 4.68 30.16
N GLU A 117 1.38 4.74 28.99
CA GLU A 117 2.47 5.71 28.74
C GLU A 117 1.96 7.08 28.27
N LYS A 118 0.69 7.18 27.88
CA LYS A 118 0.03 8.45 27.50
C LYS A 118 0.21 9.52 28.56
N GLU A 119 0.00 9.15 29.83
CA GLU A 119 0.05 10.09 30.94
C GLU A 119 1.47 10.62 31.19
N ASN A 120 2.48 9.77 30.99
CA ASN A 120 3.89 10.14 31.10
C ASN A 120 4.36 10.97 29.90
N TYR A 121 3.92 10.64 28.68
CA TYR A 121 4.25 11.38 27.46
C TYR A 121 3.59 12.76 27.42
N LEU A 122 2.31 12.86 27.81
CA LEU A 122 1.62 14.15 27.97
C LEU A 122 2.26 15.00 29.06
N LYS A 123 2.62 14.40 30.21
CA LYS A 123 3.38 15.11 31.27
C LYS A 123 4.74 15.59 30.76
N PHE A 124 5.45 14.79 29.97
CA PHE A 124 6.72 15.16 29.36
C PHE A 124 6.58 16.34 28.36
N LEU A 125 5.57 16.33 27.50
CA LEU A 125 5.32 17.43 26.55
C LEU A 125 4.93 18.73 27.26
N LEU A 126 4.09 18.64 28.29
CA LEU A 126 3.64 19.81 29.08
C LEU A 126 4.75 20.38 29.98
N THR A 127 5.72 19.57 30.41
CA THR A 127 6.85 20.05 31.23
C THR A 127 7.98 20.65 30.38
N ASN A 128 8.15 20.22 29.13
CA ASN A 128 9.21 20.71 28.25
C ASN A 128 8.79 21.86 27.31
N THR A 129 7.51 22.26 27.30
CA THR A 129 6.99 23.39 26.50
C THR A 129 7.19 24.76 27.15
N HIS A 130 7.91 24.87 28.28
CA HIS A 130 8.23 26.15 28.94
C HIS A 130 9.67 26.66 28.74
N ILE A 131 10.40 26.18 27.71
CA ILE A 131 11.80 26.61 27.42
C ILE A 131 11.92 27.41 26.12
N LEU A 132 10.84 27.97 25.58
CA LEU A 132 10.91 28.95 24.49
C LEU A 132 10.11 30.22 24.84
N LEU A 133 10.70 31.04 25.72
CA LEU A 133 10.56 32.50 25.78
C LEU A 133 11.97 33.10 25.84
#